data_AF-A0A359LWH6-F1
#
_entry.id   AF-A0A359LWH6-F1
#
_cell.length_a   1.000
_cell.length_b   1.000
_cell.length_c   1.000
_cell.angle_alpha   90.00
_cell.angle_beta   90.00
_cell.angle_gamma   90.00
#
_symmetry.space_group_name_H-M   'P 1'
#
loop_
_entity.id
_entity.type
_entity.pdbx_description
1 polymer ?
#
loop_
_entity_poly.entity_id
_entity_poly.type
_entity_poly.pdbx_seq_one_letter_code
_entity_poly.pdbx_strand_id
1 'polypeptide(L)'
;RPCLRAVAPPHPPVSTGFAAAGRPLNMALLPEVIIGLGCVPLADYGLPGTQALTDPMLPYIPKYDAILMANHGAVCYGEDVWKAFFRMETVEHYARISLVAELLGGPTLLPREEVNKLFDSRTRYGVKARAGVEPGCPVVAEDVSGANEKFEVTRAELIALVEDALRARGVA
;
A
#
# COMPACT_ATOMS: atom_id res chain seq x y z
N ARG A 1 11.05 10.98 -10.10
CA ARG A 1 11.95 9.84 -9.74
C ARG A 1 12.85 9.51 -10.93
N PRO A 2 14.07 10.07 -11.03
CA PRO A 2 14.92 9.94 -12.22
C PRO A 2 15.38 8.51 -12.56
N CYS A 3 15.39 7.60 -11.59
CA CYS A 3 15.78 6.20 -11.79
C CYS A 3 14.71 5.36 -12.50
N LEU A 4 13.46 5.82 -12.56
CA LEU A 4 12.39 5.14 -13.27
C LEU A 4 12.46 5.48 -14.75
N ARG A 5 12.46 4.46 -15.61
CA ARG A 5 12.52 4.62 -17.07
C ARG A 5 11.29 4.09 -17.79
N ALA A 6 10.40 3.42 -17.07
CA ALA A 6 9.14 2.92 -17.61
C ALA A 6 7.98 3.13 -16.63
N VAL A 7 6.81 3.39 -17.21
CA VAL A 7 5.52 3.52 -16.52
C VAL A 7 4.50 2.67 -17.28
N ALA A 8 3.77 1.83 -16.57
CA ALA A 8 2.71 0.99 -17.12
C ALA A 8 1.38 1.32 -16.43
N PRO A 9 0.45 2.03 -17.10
CA PRO A 9 -0.87 2.37 -16.55
C PRO A 9 -2.06 1.66 -17.26
N PRO A 10 -2.16 0.31 -17.26
CA PRO A 10 -3.33 -0.41 -17.77
C PRO A 10 -4.50 -0.43 -16.77
N HIS A 11 -5.61 -1.04 -17.21
CA HIS A 11 -6.80 -1.31 -16.40
C HIS A 11 -7.05 -2.83 -16.26
N PRO A 12 -6.20 -3.59 -15.54
CA PRO A 12 -6.46 -5.02 -15.35
C PRO A 12 -7.75 -5.22 -14.54
N PRO A 13 -8.59 -6.22 -14.86
CA PRO A 13 -9.97 -6.23 -14.40
C PRO A 13 -10.15 -6.24 -12.88
N VAL A 14 -9.40 -7.09 -12.17
CA VAL A 14 -9.65 -7.29 -10.73
C VAL A 14 -9.04 -6.15 -9.93
N SER A 15 -7.79 -5.77 -10.21
CA SER A 15 -7.16 -4.61 -9.57
C SER A 15 -7.91 -3.29 -9.83
N THR A 16 -8.45 -3.11 -11.04
CA THR A 16 -9.33 -1.97 -11.35
C THR A 16 -10.66 -2.08 -10.59
N GLY A 17 -11.20 -3.28 -10.39
CA GLY A 17 -12.35 -3.53 -9.54
C GLY A 17 -12.14 -3.07 -8.09
N PHE A 18 -10.97 -3.35 -7.50
CA PHE A 18 -10.59 -2.82 -6.19
C PHE A 18 -10.55 -1.29 -6.19
N ALA A 19 -9.92 -0.69 -7.21
CA ALA A 19 -9.82 0.76 -7.34
C ALA A 19 -11.21 1.43 -7.51
N ALA A 20 -12.12 0.82 -8.25
CA ALA A 20 -13.50 1.28 -8.41
C ALA A 20 -14.32 1.10 -7.12
N ALA A 21 -14.01 0.07 -6.32
CA ALA A 21 -14.64 -0.16 -5.02
C ALA A 21 -14.10 0.75 -3.89
N GLY A 22 -13.13 1.62 -4.18
CA GLY A 22 -12.49 2.44 -3.15
C GLY A 22 -11.64 1.62 -2.16
N ARG A 23 -11.18 0.42 -2.55
CA ARG A 23 -10.43 -0.49 -1.69
C ARG A 23 -8.95 -0.54 -2.11
N PRO A 24 -8.00 -0.21 -1.22
CA PRO A 24 -6.59 -0.43 -1.50
C PRO A 24 -6.26 -1.93 -1.51
N LEU A 25 -5.10 -2.25 -2.08
CA LEU A 25 -4.48 -3.58 -2.06
C LEU A 25 -3.31 -3.49 -1.08
N ASN A 26 -3.62 -3.43 0.22
CA ASN A 26 -2.65 -3.14 1.27
C ASN A 26 -2.59 -4.19 2.39
N MET A 27 -3.24 -5.34 2.26
CA MET A 27 -3.23 -6.39 3.30
C MET A 27 -1.97 -7.27 3.22
N ALA A 28 -1.39 -7.61 4.36
CA ALA A 28 -0.24 -8.52 4.48
C ALA A 28 -0.63 -9.98 4.22
N LEU A 29 -0.99 -10.31 2.98
CA LEU A 29 -1.51 -11.63 2.59
C LEU A 29 -0.44 -12.58 2.09
N LEU A 30 0.45 -12.09 1.25
CA LEU A 30 1.33 -12.91 0.43
C LEU A 30 2.78 -12.45 0.59
N PRO A 31 3.69 -13.35 1.00
CA PRO A 31 5.10 -13.04 1.16
C PRO A 31 5.75 -12.38 -0.07
N GLU A 32 5.46 -12.89 -1.26
CA GLU A 32 6.01 -12.38 -2.52
C GLU A 32 5.53 -10.96 -2.86
N VAL A 33 4.30 -10.60 -2.47
CA VAL A 33 3.77 -9.24 -2.65
C VAL A 33 4.43 -8.29 -1.67
N ILE A 34 4.61 -8.70 -0.41
CA ILE A 34 5.30 -7.90 0.61
C ILE A 34 6.76 -7.68 0.20
N ILE A 35 7.46 -8.73 -0.24
CA ILE A 35 8.83 -8.62 -0.73
C ILE A 35 8.90 -7.74 -1.97
N GLY A 36 8.06 -7.99 -2.98
CA GLY A 36 8.17 -7.37 -4.30
C GLY A 36 7.65 -5.93 -4.38
N LEU A 37 6.51 -5.66 -3.73
CA LEU A 37 5.79 -4.38 -3.77
C LEU A 37 5.69 -3.71 -2.40
N GLY A 38 5.69 -4.49 -1.32
CA GLY A 38 5.33 -4.04 0.03
C GLY A 38 3.83 -4.01 0.20
N CYS A 39 3.18 -3.10 -0.53
CA CYS A 39 1.73 -2.95 -0.63
C CYS A 39 1.39 -2.03 -1.81
N VAL A 40 0.11 -1.89 -2.13
CA VAL A 40 -0.40 -1.08 -3.23
C VAL A 40 -1.50 -0.14 -2.68
N PRO A 41 -1.16 1.13 -2.38
CA PRO A 41 -2.13 2.09 -1.85
C PRO A 41 -3.13 2.53 -2.92
N LEU A 42 -4.21 3.16 -2.48
CA LEU A 42 -5.20 3.81 -3.33
C LEU A 42 -5.03 5.33 -3.25
N ALA A 43 -4.77 5.96 -4.40
CA ALA A 43 -4.83 7.40 -4.56
C ALA A 43 -6.27 7.85 -4.86
N ASP A 44 -6.64 9.02 -4.34
CA ASP A 44 -7.95 9.61 -4.55
C ASP A 44 -8.25 9.87 -6.04
N TYR A 45 -9.54 9.97 -6.35
CA TYR A 45 -9.99 10.21 -7.72
C TYR A 45 -9.56 11.59 -8.21
N GLY A 46 -9.21 11.64 -9.49
CA GLY A 46 -8.98 12.87 -10.23
C GLY A 46 -9.30 12.72 -11.70
N LEU A 47 -9.66 13.83 -12.35
CA LEU A 47 -10.09 13.83 -13.74
C LEU A 47 -8.94 13.40 -14.68
N PRO A 48 -9.11 12.34 -15.49
CA PRO A 48 -8.06 11.87 -16.40
C PRO A 48 -7.58 12.94 -17.39
N GLY A 49 -6.28 12.95 -17.67
CA GLY A 49 -5.66 13.95 -18.57
C GLY A 49 -5.44 15.32 -17.94
N THR A 50 -5.74 15.49 -16.65
CA THR A 50 -5.52 16.74 -15.92
C THR A 50 -4.58 16.53 -14.73
N GLN A 51 -4.09 17.65 -14.18
CA GLN A 51 -3.27 17.65 -12.97
C GLN A 51 -4.01 17.04 -11.76
N ALA A 52 -5.35 17.12 -11.75
CA ALA A 52 -6.17 16.53 -10.70
C ALA A 52 -6.01 15.01 -10.60
N LEU A 53 -5.68 14.31 -11.70
CA LEU A 53 -5.35 12.88 -11.63
C LEU A 53 -4.02 12.63 -10.92
N THR A 54 -3.03 13.49 -11.17
CA THR A 54 -1.65 13.25 -10.69
C THR A 54 -1.40 13.78 -9.29
N ASP A 55 -2.09 14.84 -8.85
CA ASP A 55 -1.89 15.46 -7.53
C ASP A 55 -2.08 14.47 -6.36
N PRO A 56 -3.15 13.65 -6.34
CA PRO A 56 -3.34 12.64 -5.28
C PRO A 56 -2.25 11.57 -5.27
N MET A 57 -1.56 11.35 -6.39
CA MET A 57 -0.53 10.33 -6.51
C MET A 57 0.83 10.79 -5.96
N LEU A 58 1.08 12.10 -5.92
CA LEU A 58 2.38 12.69 -5.56
C LEU A 58 2.95 12.20 -4.22
N PRO A 59 2.16 12.05 -3.14
CA PRO A 59 2.67 11.54 -1.86
C PRO A 59 3.15 10.08 -1.92
N TYR A 60 2.55 9.29 -2.82
CA TYR A 60 2.82 7.86 -2.95
C TYR A 60 4.01 7.57 -3.87
N ILE A 61 4.20 8.38 -4.92
CA ILE A 61 5.24 8.16 -5.95
C ILE A 61 6.63 7.92 -5.35
N PRO A 62 7.12 8.67 -4.34
CA PRO A 62 8.45 8.44 -3.77
C PRO A 62 8.62 7.08 -3.08
N LYS A 63 7.51 6.51 -2.57
CA LYS A 63 7.49 5.38 -1.65
C LYS A 63 7.10 4.07 -2.36
N TYR A 64 6.13 4.11 -3.27
CA TYR A 64 5.52 2.91 -3.84
C TYR A 64 5.92 2.69 -5.30
N ASP A 65 6.04 1.44 -5.69
CA ASP A 65 6.31 1.04 -7.08
C ASP A 65 5.03 0.71 -7.86
N ALA A 66 3.90 0.61 -7.16
CA ALA A 66 2.56 0.43 -7.72
C ALA A 66 1.54 1.23 -6.91
N ILE A 67 0.56 1.84 -7.59
CA ILE A 67 -0.51 2.64 -6.96
C ILE A 67 -1.82 2.33 -7.69
N LEU A 68 -2.91 2.10 -6.95
CA LEU A 68 -4.26 2.11 -7.48
C LEU A 68 -4.76 3.56 -7.57
N MET A 69 -5.52 3.88 -8.61
CA MET A 69 -6.15 5.17 -8.82
C MET A 69 -7.67 4.98 -8.74
N ALA A 70 -8.33 5.61 -7.76
CA ALA A 70 -9.76 5.42 -7.52
C ALA A 70 -10.58 5.64 -8.79
N ASN A 71 -11.52 4.73 -9.07
CA ASN A 71 -12.38 4.75 -10.28
C ASN A 71 -11.62 4.86 -11.62
N HIS A 72 -10.37 4.40 -11.68
CA HIS A 72 -9.58 4.46 -12.90
C HIS A 72 -8.83 3.15 -13.18
N GLY A 73 -7.88 2.76 -12.34
CA GLY A 73 -7.06 1.57 -12.60
C GLY A 73 -5.81 1.52 -11.74
N ALA A 74 -4.70 1.04 -12.31
CA ALA A 74 -3.44 0.93 -11.59
C ALA A 74 -2.29 1.54 -12.42
N VAL A 75 -1.26 2.02 -11.72
CA VAL A 75 0.01 2.42 -12.34
C VAL A 75 1.15 1.69 -11.67
N CYS A 76 2.08 1.17 -12.48
CA CYS A 76 3.32 0.56 -12.02
C CYS A 76 4.52 1.26 -12.63
N TYR A 77 5.59 1.35 -11.86
CA TYR A 77 6.84 1.98 -12.27
C TYR A 77 7.97 0.95 -12.39
N GLY A 78 8.95 1.18 -13.25
CA GLY A 78 10.09 0.28 -13.46
C GLY A 78 11.38 1.00 -13.84
N GLU A 79 12.52 0.38 -13.53
CA GLU A 79 13.82 0.77 -14.11
C GLU A 79 13.88 0.44 -15.60
N ASP A 80 13.03 -0.48 -16.05
CA ASP A 80 12.78 -0.85 -17.43
C ASP A 80 11.31 -1.29 -17.60
N VAL A 81 10.90 -1.51 -18.86
CA VAL A 81 9.53 -1.90 -19.22
C VAL A 81 9.11 -3.24 -18.62
N TRP A 82 10.03 -4.20 -18.51
CA TRP A 82 9.75 -5.53 -17.97
C TRP A 82 9.48 -5.46 -16.47
N LYS A 83 10.24 -4.63 -15.74
CA LYS A 83 10.03 -4.43 -14.31
C LYS A 83 8.68 -3.76 -14.03
N ALA A 84 8.30 -2.75 -14.84
CA ALA A 84 6.98 -2.13 -14.74
C ALA A 84 5.86 -3.14 -15.05
N PHE A 85 6.04 -3.95 -16.09
CA PHE A 85 5.10 -5.00 -16.50
C PHE A 85 4.93 -6.09 -15.43
N PHE A 86 6.03 -6.67 -14.91
CA PHE A 86 5.96 -7.71 -13.88
C PHE A 86 5.36 -7.21 -12.57
N ARG A 87 5.59 -5.93 -12.22
CA ARG A 87 4.90 -5.31 -11.08
C ARG A 87 3.40 -5.24 -11.32
N MET A 88 2.97 -4.87 -12.52
CA MET A 88 1.55 -4.86 -12.88
C MET A 88 0.92 -6.26 -12.83
N GLU A 89 1.59 -7.27 -13.36
CA GLU A 89 1.15 -8.67 -13.24
C GLU A 89 1.04 -9.09 -11.76
N THR A 90 1.98 -8.66 -10.92
CA THR A 90 1.95 -8.92 -9.48
C THR A 90 0.75 -8.23 -8.80
N VAL A 91 0.43 -6.99 -9.20
CA VAL A 91 -0.75 -6.25 -8.69
C VAL A 91 -2.04 -6.98 -9.04
N GLU A 92 -2.20 -7.41 -10.30
CA GLU A 92 -3.41 -8.14 -10.74
C GLU A 92 -3.49 -9.53 -10.10
N HIS A 93 -2.37 -10.25 -9.98
CA HIS A 93 -2.29 -11.52 -9.27
C HIS A 93 -2.75 -11.37 -7.81
N TYR A 94 -2.22 -10.35 -7.13
CA TYR A 94 -2.58 -10.04 -5.75
C TYR A 94 -4.05 -9.66 -5.61
N ALA A 95 -4.59 -8.87 -6.54
CA ALA A 95 -6.01 -8.49 -6.54
C ALA A 95 -6.92 -9.73 -6.67
N ARG A 96 -6.57 -10.67 -7.56
CA ARG A 96 -7.32 -11.92 -7.72
C ARG A 96 -7.34 -12.76 -6.45
N ILE A 97 -6.18 -12.97 -5.83
CA ILE A 97 -6.09 -13.74 -4.59
C ILE A 97 -6.85 -13.03 -3.46
N SER A 98 -6.70 -11.71 -3.34
CA SER A 98 -7.42 -10.91 -2.34
C SER A 98 -8.94 -11.05 -2.52
N LEU A 99 -9.43 -10.94 -3.76
CA LEU A 99 -10.86 -11.14 -4.06
C LEU A 99 -11.32 -12.54 -3.66
N VAL A 100 -10.57 -13.59 -4.00
CA VAL A 100 -10.93 -14.96 -3.62
C VAL A 100 -10.94 -15.13 -2.10
N ALA A 101 -9.96 -14.60 -1.39
CA ALA A 101 -9.91 -14.68 0.07
C ALA A 101 -11.12 -13.98 0.73
N GLU A 102 -11.52 -12.83 0.21
CA GLU A 102 -12.72 -12.12 0.65
C GLU A 102 -13.99 -12.95 0.41
N LEU A 103 -14.12 -13.58 -0.76
CA LEU A 103 -15.26 -14.46 -1.08
C LEU A 103 -15.32 -15.70 -0.18
N LEU A 104 -14.18 -16.15 0.36
CA LEU A 104 -14.08 -17.29 1.27
C LEU A 104 -14.32 -16.92 2.75
N GLY A 105 -14.73 -15.68 3.04
CA GLY A 105 -15.03 -15.21 4.41
C GLY A 105 -13.99 -14.25 5.00
N GLY A 106 -13.04 -13.80 4.19
CA GLY A 106 -12.00 -12.86 4.59
C GLY A 106 -10.64 -13.53 4.75
N PRO A 107 -9.55 -12.76 4.56
CA PRO A 107 -8.22 -13.32 4.65
C PRO A 107 -7.68 -13.45 6.09
N THR A 108 -6.80 -14.42 6.29
CA THR A 108 -5.89 -14.45 7.45
C THR A 108 -4.61 -13.70 7.12
N LEU A 109 -4.35 -12.58 7.80
CA LEU A 109 -3.18 -11.75 7.55
C LEU A 109 -1.94 -12.28 8.27
N LEU A 110 -0.76 -11.95 7.73
CA LEU A 110 0.51 -12.18 8.39
C LEU A 110 0.68 -11.22 9.58
N PRO A 111 1.26 -11.70 10.70
CA PRO A 111 1.57 -10.84 11.84
C PRO A 111 2.74 -9.90 11.52
N ARG A 112 2.85 -8.80 12.27
CA ARG A 112 3.87 -7.75 12.03
C ARG A 112 5.30 -8.28 12.04
N GLU A 113 5.58 -9.25 12.89
CA GLU A 113 6.90 -9.87 12.99
C GLU A 113 7.32 -10.55 11.67
N GLU A 114 6.43 -11.31 11.05
CA GLU A 114 6.70 -12.00 9.79
C GLU A 114 6.83 -11.01 8.64
N VAL A 115 6.01 -9.96 8.63
CA VAL A 115 6.14 -8.87 7.65
C VAL A 115 7.53 -8.23 7.73
N ASN A 116 8.03 -7.91 8.92
CA ASN A 116 9.36 -7.33 9.10
C ASN A 116 10.46 -8.27 8.57
N LYS A 117 10.40 -9.58 8.88
CA LYS A 117 11.33 -10.59 8.33
C LYS A 117 11.34 -10.59 6.80
N LEU A 118 10.17 -10.43 6.18
CA LEU A 118 10.04 -10.37 4.72
C LEU A 118 10.67 -9.09 4.14
N PHE A 119 10.47 -7.94 4.76
CA PHE A 119 11.15 -6.70 4.35
C PHE A 119 12.67 -6.82 4.45
N ASP A 120 13.19 -7.38 5.55
CA ASP A 120 14.63 -7.61 5.75
C ASP A 120 15.22 -8.57 4.71
N SER A 121 14.43 -9.56 4.27
CA SER A 121 14.84 -10.55 3.28
C SER A 121 15.00 -10.01 1.86
N ARG A 122 14.51 -8.80 1.54
CA ARG A 122 14.51 -8.25 0.16
C ARG A 122 15.88 -8.21 -0.49
N THR A 123 16.92 -7.93 0.29
CA THR A 123 18.31 -7.89 -0.19
C THR A 123 18.74 -9.25 -0.74
N ARG A 124 18.33 -10.35 -0.10
CA ARG A 124 18.59 -11.73 -0.53
C ARG A 124 17.93 -12.04 -1.87
N TYR A 125 16.77 -11.46 -2.14
CA TYR A 125 16.03 -11.61 -3.40
C TYR A 125 16.41 -10.58 -4.47
N GLY A 126 17.42 -9.73 -4.21
CA GLY A 126 17.84 -8.68 -5.15
C GLY A 126 16.78 -7.59 -5.36
N VAL A 127 15.83 -7.44 -4.43
CA VAL A 127 14.74 -6.49 -4.54
C VAL A 127 15.18 -5.13 -3.98
N LYS A 128 15.26 -4.13 -4.88
CA LYS A 128 15.54 -2.72 -4.55
C LYS A 128 14.26 -1.90 -4.43
N ALA A 129 13.19 -2.50 -3.88
CA ALA A 129 11.91 -1.81 -3.70
C ALA A 129 12.05 -0.72 -2.62
N ARG A 130 11.47 0.45 -2.88
CA ARG A 130 11.53 1.60 -1.97
C ARG A 130 10.45 1.62 -0.89
N ALA A 131 9.41 0.81 -1.06
CA ALA A 131 8.31 0.75 -0.11
C ALA A 131 8.85 0.33 1.26
N GLY A 132 8.63 1.14 2.29
CA GLY A 132 8.91 0.77 3.67
C GLY A 132 7.69 0.13 4.33
N VAL A 133 7.82 -0.17 5.62
CA VAL A 133 6.67 -0.43 6.49
C VAL A 133 6.08 0.93 6.85
N GLU A 134 4.94 1.27 6.28
CA GLU A 134 4.20 2.50 6.58
C GLU A 134 2.91 2.14 7.35
N PRO A 135 2.35 3.03 8.19
CA PRO A 135 1.08 2.79 8.85
C PRO A 135 -0.02 2.43 7.84
N GLY A 136 -0.68 1.29 8.05
CA GLY A 136 -1.73 0.77 7.16
C GLY A 136 -1.23 0.25 5.81
N CYS A 137 0.08 0.06 5.61
CA CYS A 137 0.63 -0.43 4.35
C CYS A 137 1.99 -1.16 4.56
N PRO A 138 1.99 -2.51 4.71
CA PRO A 138 0.82 -3.36 4.71
C PRO A 138 0.04 -3.37 6.05
N VAL A 139 -1.27 -3.58 5.99
CA VAL A 139 -2.15 -3.91 7.12
C VAL A 139 -1.84 -5.32 7.57
N VAL A 140 -1.51 -5.50 8.85
CA VAL A 140 -1.12 -6.79 9.44
C VAL A 140 -2.22 -7.38 10.32
N ALA A 141 -2.05 -8.61 10.78
CA ALA A 141 -3.04 -9.31 11.61
C ALA A 141 -3.47 -8.51 12.86
N GLU A 142 -2.53 -7.78 13.47
CA GLU A 142 -2.77 -6.95 14.65
C GLU A 142 -3.68 -5.74 14.33
N ASP A 143 -3.61 -5.20 13.11
CA ASP A 143 -4.37 -4.01 12.70
C ASP A 143 -5.87 -4.32 12.50
N VAL A 144 -6.20 -5.58 12.18
CA VAL A 144 -7.59 -6.07 12.01
C VAL A 144 -8.14 -6.74 13.26
N SER A 145 -7.29 -7.39 14.07
CA SER A 145 -7.71 -7.99 15.35
C SER A 145 -7.93 -6.93 16.44
N GLY A 146 -7.24 -5.79 16.37
CA GLY A 146 -7.42 -4.63 17.27
C GLY A 146 -8.63 -3.74 16.98
N ALA A 147 -9.40 -3.98 15.91
CA ALA A 147 -10.54 -3.14 15.53
C ALA A 147 -11.68 -3.10 16.58
N ASN A 148 -11.58 -3.88 17.66
CA ASN A 148 -12.52 -3.89 18.78
C ASN A 148 -12.03 -3.20 20.06
N GLU A 149 -10.80 -2.68 20.14
CA GLU A 149 -10.42 -1.83 21.28
C GLU A 149 -10.71 -0.36 20.95
N LYS A 150 -11.96 0.04 21.22
CA LYS A 150 -12.33 1.46 21.29
C LYS A 150 -11.88 2.01 22.64
N PHE A 151 -11.01 3.02 22.60
CA PHE A 151 -10.66 3.81 23.77
C PHE A 151 -11.42 5.13 23.74
N GLU A 152 -12.14 5.43 24.82
CA GLU A 152 -12.70 6.76 25.03
C GLU A 152 -11.68 7.58 25.84
N VAL A 153 -11.35 8.76 25.32
CA VAL A 153 -10.50 9.73 26.00
C VAL A 153 -11.21 11.07 26.05
N THR A 154 -11.03 11.80 27.14
CA THR A 154 -11.50 13.17 27.24
C THR A 154 -10.64 14.08 26.35
N ARG A 155 -11.20 15.24 25.99
CA ARG A 155 -10.45 16.27 25.23
C ARG A 155 -9.12 16.65 25.91
N ALA A 156 -9.10 16.69 27.23
CA ALA A 156 -7.91 17.06 28.00
C ALA A 156 -6.81 15.98 27.91
N GLU A 157 -7.18 14.71 28.05
CA GLU A 157 -6.25 13.57 27.92
C GLU A 157 -5.67 13.47 26.52
N LEU A 158 -6.50 13.71 25.49
CA LEU A 158 -6.04 13.74 24.10
C LEU A 158 -5.02 14.86 23.87
N ILE A 159 -5.27 16.06 24.41
CA ILE A 159 -4.33 17.19 24.30
C ILE A 159 -3.01 16.86 25.00
N ALA A 160 -3.07 16.33 26.21
CA ALA A 160 -1.87 15.95 26.97
C ALA A 160 -1.02 14.91 26.22
N LEU A 161 -1.64 13.88 25.64
CA LEU A 161 -0.97 12.88 24.81
C LEU A 161 -0.25 13.50 23.59
N VAL A 162 -0.89 14.46 22.92
CA VAL A 162 -0.30 15.16 21.77
C VAL A 162 0.87 16.04 22.21
N GLU A 163 0.73 16.79 23.31
CA GLU A 163 1.80 17.63 23.85
C GLU A 163 3.03 16.81 24.28
N ASP A 164 2.81 15.67 24.92
CA ASP A 164 3.88 14.76 25.32
C ASP A 164 4.61 14.15 24.11
N ALA A 165 3.86 13.80 23.07
CA ALA A 165 4.45 13.31 21.81
C ALA A 165 5.27 14.40 21.09
N LEU A 166 4.81 15.65 21.11
CA LEU A 166 5.54 16.79 20.53
C LEU A 166 6.82 17.10 21.31
N ARG A 167 6.77 17.07 22.65
CA ARG A 167 7.96 17.19 23.51
C ARG A 167 8.96 16.08 23.27
N ALA A 168 8.51 14.82 23.16
CA ALA A 168 9.38 13.68 22.88
C ALA A 168 10.09 13.78 21.52
N ARG A 169 9.52 14.51 20.57
CA ARG A 169 10.13 14.77 19.25
C ARG A 169 10.92 16.09 19.18
N GLY A 170 11.00 16.85 20.27
CA GLY A 170 11.69 18.14 20.32
C GLY A 170 11.04 19.23 19.48
N VAL A 171 9.72 19.13 19.24
CA VAL A 171 8.94 20.06 18.41
C VAL A 171 8.13 21.05 19.27
N ALA A 172 8.08 20.83 20.58
CA ALA A 172 7.42 21.69 21.57
C ALA A 172 8.44 22.48 22.40
#